data_AF-A0A3M1LWE1-F1
#
_entry.id   AF-A0A3M1LWE1-F1
#
_cell.length_a   1.000
_cell.length_b   1.000
_cell.length_c   1.000
_cell.angle_alpha   90.00
_cell.angle_beta   90.00
_cell.angle_gamma   90.00
#
_symmetry.space_group_name_H-M   'P 1'
#
loop_
_entity.id
_entity.type
_entity.pdbx_description
1 polymer ?
#
loop_
_entity_poly.entity_id
_entity_poly.type
_entity_poly.pdbx_seq_one_letter_code
_entity_poly.pdbx_strand_id
1 'polypeptide(L)' 'MARAKVSQLQLNDKLVSVSRTAKVVKGGRRFSFSALVVVGDGQGHVGYGLGKAGEVVDAVQKATEA' A
#
# COMPACT_ATOMS: atom_id res chain seq x y z
N MET A 1 -20.16 -17.14 6.10
CA MET A 1 -18.68 -17.09 5.98
C MET A 1 -18.13 -16.58 7.30
N ALA A 2 -17.28 -17.37 7.96
CA ALA A 2 -16.74 -17.01 9.28
C ALA A 2 -15.81 -15.80 9.14
N ARG A 3 -16.07 -14.72 9.90
CA ARG A 3 -15.15 -13.60 10.04
C ARG A 3 -13.95 -14.09 10.86
N ALA A 4 -12.82 -14.36 10.20
CA ALA A 4 -11.57 -14.63 10.89
C ALA A 4 -11.20 -13.42 11.78
N LYS A 5 -10.79 -13.69 13.03
CA LYS A 5 -10.36 -12.66 13.98
C LYS A 5 -8.97 -12.17 13.54
N VAL A 6 -8.90 -10.97 12.97
CA VAL A 6 -7.68 -10.35 12.43
C VAL A 6 -6.54 -10.31 13.47
N SER A 7 -6.87 -10.23 14.75
CA SER A 7 -5.90 -10.15 15.86
C SER A 7 -5.12 -11.45 16.15
N GLN A 8 -5.50 -12.58 15.56
CA GLN A 8 -4.82 -13.88 15.78
C GLN A 8 -4.00 -14.33 14.57
N LEU A 9 -4.03 -13.56 13.47
CA LEU A 9 -3.32 -13.88 12.24
C LEU A 9 -1.94 -13.23 12.25
N GLN A 10 -0.90 -14.00 11.95
CA GLN A 10 0.44 -13.46 11.68
C GLN A 10 0.45 -12.89 10.27
N LEU A 11 0.18 -11.60 10.16
CA LEU A 11 0.13 -10.88 8.89
C LEU A 11 1.54 -10.42 8.52
N ASN A 12 2.00 -10.81 7.34
CA ASN A 12 3.24 -10.33 6.74
C ASN A 12 2.94 -9.35 5.61
N ASP A 13 3.63 -8.22 5.62
CA ASP A 13 3.48 -7.18 4.62
C ASP A 13 4.58 -7.31 3.56
N LYS A 14 4.21 -7.18 2.30
CA LYS A 14 5.14 -7.19 1.17
C LYS A 14 4.89 -6.02 0.24
N LEU A 15 5.95 -5.24 0.03
CA LEU A 15 5.99 -4.20 -0.99
C LEU A 15 6.08 -4.85 -2.38
N VAL A 16 5.06 -4.67 -3.21
CA VAL A 16 5.04 -5.25 -4.57
C VAL A 16 5.63 -4.27 -5.57
N SER A 17 5.19 -3.02 -5.52
CA SER A 17 5.67 -2.00 -6.46
C SER A 17 5.59 -0.61 -5.87
N VAL A 18 6.58 0.21 -6.22
CA VAL A 18 6.59 1.65 -5.97
C VAL A 18 6.77 2.35 -7.30
N SER A 19 5.86 3.26 -7.62
CA SER A 19 5.91 4.05 -8.85
C SER A 19 5.86 5.53 -8.54
N ARG A 20 6.68 6.32 -9.24
CA ARG A 20 6.62 7.78 -9.17
C ARG A 20 5.60 8.28 -10.20
N THR A 21 4.48 8.77 -9.72
CA THR A 21 3.44 9.41 -10.53
C THR A 21 3.70 10.91 -10.64
N ALA A 22 3.38 11.49 -11.80
CA ALA A 22 3.58 12.91 -12.06
C ALA A 22 2.28 13.56 -12.54
N LYS A 23 1.89 14.69 -11.90
CA LYS A 23 0.84 15.58 -12.39
C LYS A 23 1.48 16.77 -13.10
N VAL A 24 1.24 16.91 -14.39
CA VAL A 24 1.72 18.05 -15.18
C VAL A 24 0.90 19.30 -14.81
N VAL A 25 1.59 20.42 -14.60
CA VAL A 25 1.02 21.73 -14.31
C VAL A 25 1.71 22.80 -15.18
N LYS A 26 1.16 24.01 -15.23
CA LYS A 26 1.67 25.09 -16.11
C LYS A 26 3.16 25.41 -15.94
N GLY A 27 3.75 25.15 -14.77
CA GLY A 27 5.16 25.41 -14.46
C GLY A 27 6.05 24.17 -14.26
N GLY A 28 5.58 22.97 -14.58
CA GLY A 28 6.39 21.75 -14.42
C GLY A 28 5.58 20.51 -14.09
N ARG A 29 6.14 19.64 -13.24
CA ARG A 29 5.49 18.39 -12.82
C ARG A 29 5.52 18.29 -11.30
N ARG A 30 4.37 18.05 -10.69
CA ARG A 30 4.27 17.67 -9.27
C ARG A 30 4.40 16.15 -9.17
N PHE A 31 5.38 15.68 -8.43
CA PHE A 31 5.60 14.25 -8.21
C PHE A 31 4.89 13.75 -6.96
N SER A 32 4.49 12.48 -7.00
CA SER A 32 3.97 11.74 -5.85
C SER A 32 4.30 10.27 -6.04
N PHE A 33 4.48 9.53 -4.95
CA PHE A 33 4.74 8.11 -5.01
C PHE A 33 3.45 7.33 -4.76
N SER A 34 3.23 6.31 -5.57
CA SER A 34 2.18 5.31 -5.39
C SER A 34 2.85 4.01 -4.94
N ALA A 35 2.36 3.42 -3.86
CA ALA A 35 2.82 2.15 -3.34
C ALA A 35 1.68 1.12 -3.41
N LEU A 36 2.00 -0.09 -3.88
CA LEU A 36 1.14 -1.26 -3.79
C LEU A 36 1.76 -2.21 -2.76
N VAL A 37 1.00 -2.49 -1.71
CA VAL A 37 1.37 -3.40 -0.63
C VAL A 37 0.38 -4.55 -0.59
N VAL A 38 0.89 -5.75 -0.35
CA VAL A 38 0.09 -6.96 -0.15
C VAL A 38 0.37 -7.47 1.26
N VAL A 39 -0.69 -7.80 1.98
CA VAL A 39 -0.64 -8.30 3.35
C VAL A 39 -1.24 -9.70 3.37
N GLY A 40 -0.58 -10.66 4.01
CA GLY A 40 -1.14 -12.01 4.11
C GLY A 40 -0.43 -12.92 5.10
N ASP A 41 -1.12 -14.00 5.45
CA ASP A 41 -0.67 -15.00 6.45
C ASP A 41 -0.09 -16.28 5.82
N GLY A 42 -0.11 -16.38 4.48
CA GLY A 42 0.30 -17.58 3.75
C GLY A 42 -0.66 -18.77 3.89
N GLN A 43 -1.77 -18.62 4.62
CA GLN A 43 -2.78 -19.65 4.86
C GLN A 43 -4.09 -19.37 4.12
N GLY A 44 -4.04 -18.53 3.08
CA GLY A 44 -5.16 -18.21 2.22
C GLY A 44 -5.87 -16.90 2.57
N HIS A 45 -5.42 -16.15 3.59
CA HIS A 45 -5.90 -14.79 3.86
C HIS A 45 -4.93 -13.79 3.26
N VAL A 46 -5.40 -13.06 2.24
CA VAL A 46 -4.61 -12.04 1.54
C VAL A 46 -5.45 -10.78 1.37
N GLY A 47 -4.84 -9.64 1.68
CA GLY A 47 -5.35 -8.30 1.39
C GLY A 47 -4.32 -7.54 0.54
N TYR A 48 -4.79 -6.53 -0.17
CA TYR A 48 -3.93 -5.59 -0.86
C TYR A 48 -4.36 -4.17 -0.54
N GLY A 49 -3.39 -3.27 -0.48
CA GLY A 49 -3.59 -1.87 -0.18
C GLY A 49 -2.84 -0.98 -1.16
N LEU A 50 -3.47 0.12 -1.51
CA LEU A 50 -2.94 1.13 -2.42
C LEU A 50 -2.80 2.44 -1.66
N GLY A 51 -1.59 2.98 -1.63
CA GLY A 51 -1.29 4.22 -0.94
C GLY A 51 -0.60 5.21 -1.86
N LYS A 52 -0.90 6.50 -1.67
CA LYS A 52 -0.27 7.58 -2.44
C LYS A 52 0.11 8.74 -1.52
N ALA A 53 1.36 9.18 -1.63
CA ALA A 53 1.88 10.29 -0.84
C ALA A 53 2.99 11.06 -1.56
N GLY A 54 3.49 12.12 -0.92
CA GLY A 54 4.63 12.90 -1.41
C GLY A 54 5.95 12.14 -1.31
N GLU A 55 6.06 11.24 -0.32
CA GLU A 55 7.22 10.40 -0.07
C GLU A 55 6.85 8.91 -0.13
N VAL A 56 7.87 8.06 -0.24
CA VAL A 56 7.67 6.60 -0.36
C VAL A 56 7.19 5.99 0.95
N VAL A 57 7.77 6.38 2.09
CA VAL A 57 7.43 5.82 3.41
C VAL A 57 5.96 6.11 3.75
N ASP A 58 5.54 7.36 3.59
CA ASP A 58 4.14 7.76 3.78
C ASP A 58 3.17 7.03 2.84
N ALA A 59 3.59 6.75 1.60
CA ALA A 59 2.76 6.03 0.65
C ALA A 59 2.59 4.57 1.07
N VAL A 60 3.63 3.95 1.65
CA VAL A 60 3.59 2.58 2.17
C VAL A 60 2.72 2.51 3.42
N GLN A 61 2.88 3.42 4.38
CA GLN A 61 2.06 3.49 5.59
C GLN A 61 0.57 3.66 5.24
N LYS A 62 0.24 4.55 4.31
CA LYS A 62 -1.13 4.68 3.80
C LYS A 62 -1.66 3.45 3.10
N ALA A 63 -0.78 2.65 2.48
CA ALA A 63 -1.18 1.41 1.84
C ALA A 63 -1.45 0.30 2.87
N THR A 64 -0.82 0.32 4.04
CA THR A 64 -1.02 -0.68 5.12
C THR A 64 -2.15 -0.33 6.08
N GLU A 65 -2.41 0.97 6.31
CA GLU A 65 -3.39 1.46 7.29
C GLU A 65 -4.80 1.69 6.71
N ALA A 66 -4.94 1.73 5.38
CA ALA A 66 -6.21 1.96 4.68
C ALA A 66 -7.03 0.68 4.51
#